data_AF-A0A7C4U1E7-F1
#
_entry.id   AF-A0A7C4U1E7-F1
#
_cell.length_a   1.000
_cell.length_b   1.000
_cell.length_c   1.000
_cell.angle_alpha   90.00
_cell.angle_beta   90.00
_cell.angle_gamma   90.00
#
_symmetry.space_group_name_H-M   'P 1'
#
loop_
_entity.id
_entity.type
_entity.pdbx_description
1 polymer ?
#
loop_
_entity_poly.entity_id
_entity_poly.type
_entity_poly.pdbx_seq_one_letter_code
_entity_poly.pdbx_strand_id
1 'polypeptide(L)'
;IFKITKDGKPAPGNPYINKPNAMPEIYAYGIRNAQSLDIHPTTGELWEAEFGPRGGDELNIIKPGKNYGWPVITYGIEYGGKEIGNAIQQKNWMEQPVYYWDPVLSPSGMAFYNGTSIPEWKYNLFIGGLSSAHICRLVIVNNKVVGEERLLADKYERFRDVAYYNGMLYAVTDGGNLYRVSKK
;
A
#
# COMPACT_ATOMS: atom_id res chain seq x y z
N ILE A 1 -4.58 10.63 2.67
CA ILE A 1 -3.15 11.00 2.51
C ILE A 1 -2.98 12.51 2.60
N PHE A 2 -2.01 12.96 3.39
CA PHE A 2 -1.59 14.36 3.44
C PHE A 2 -0.26 14.57 2.73
N LYS A 3 -0.09 15.75 2.12
CA LYS A 3 1.18 16.19 1.53
C LYS A 3 1.56 17.54 2.12
N ILE A 4 2.69 17.54 2.84
CA ILE A 4 3.18 18.69 3.59
C ILE A 4 4.63 18.99 3.23
N THR A 5 5.07 20.22 3.51
CA THR A 5 6.48 20.61 3.49
C THR A 5 7.20 20.04 4.70
N LYS A 6 8.54 20.11 4.70
CA LYS A 6 9.37 19.71 5.84
C LYS A 6 9.11 20.57 7.09
N ASP A 7 8.60 21.78 6.91
CA ASP A 7 8.20 22.69 7.99
C ASP A 7 6.76 22.45 8.47
N GLY A 8 6.10 21.39 7.99
CA GLY A 8 4.75 21.01 8.40
C GLY A 8 3.64 21.88 7.79
N LYS A 9 3.92 22.65 6.74
CA LYS A 9 2.91 23.45 6.02
C LYS A 9 2.27 22.64 4.89
N PRO A 10 1.05 22.99 4.41
CA PRO A 10 0.51 22.43 3.18
C PRO A 10 1.52 22.53 2.03
N ALA A 11 1.73 21.44 1.31
CA ALA A 11 2.63 21.48 0.16
C ALA A 11 2.04 22.36 -0.97
N PRO A 12 2.87 23.16 -1.68
CA PRO A 12 2.42 23.92 -2.83
C PRO A 12 1.76 23.03 -3.89
N GLY A 13 0.66 23.52 -4.47
CA GLY A 13 -0.11 22.78 -5.48
C GLY A 13 -1.03 21.70 -4.90
N ASN A 14 -1.22 21.63 -3.58
CA ASN A 14 -2.20 20.72 -3.00
C ASN A 14 -3.62 21.01 -3.55
N PRO A 15 -4.41 19.96 -3.85
CA PRO A 15 -5.72 20.10 -4.49
C PRO A 15 -6.74 20.94 -3.72
N TYR A 16 -6.61 20.98 -2.38
CA TYR A 16 -7.56 21.62 -1.48
C TYR A 16 -7.04 22.93 -0.87
N ILE A 17 -5.89 23.43 -1.31
CA ILE A 17 -5.22 24.58 -0.68
C ILE A 17 -6.08 25.86 -0.64
N ASN A 18 -6.94 26.05 -1.65
CA ASN A 18 -7.85 27.19 -1.77
C ASN A 18 -9.34 26.78 -1.63
N LYS A 19 -9.62 25.63 -1.03
CA LYS A 19 -11.00 25.13 -0.86
C LYS A 19 -11.52 25.51 0.52
N PRO A 20 -12.55 26.37 0.60
CA PRO A 20 -13.17 26.69 1.89
C PRO A 20 -13.64 25.42 2.59
N ASN A 21 -13.47 25.37 3.92
CA ASN A 21 -13.88 24.25 4.77
C ASN A 21 -13.18 22.89 4.47
N ALA A 22 -12.09 22.88 3.72
CA ALA A 22 -11.24 21.70 3.54
C ALA A 22 -9.87 21.92 4.21
N MET A 23 -9.26 20.85 4.71
CA MET A 23 -7.87 20.90 5.17
C MET A 23 -6.94 21.06 3.97
N PRO A 24 -6.09 22.10 3.92
CA PRO A 24 -5.23 22.37 2.76
C PRO A 24 -4.12 21.32 2.57
N GLU A 25 -3.83 20.50 3.58
CA GLU A 25 -2.86 19.40 3.53
C GLU A 25 -3.38 18.17 2.79
N ILE A 26 -4.69 18.06 2.54
CA ILE A 26 -5.29 16.91 1.85
C ILE A 26 -4.69 16.77 0.45
N TYR A 27 -4.07 15.62 0.20
CA TYR A 27 -3.59 15.23 -1.12
C TYR A 27 -4.56 14.26 -1.79
N ALA A 28 -5.04 13.26 -1.05
CA ALA A 28 -6.03 12.28 -1.48
C ALA A 28 -6.84 11.78 -0.26
N TYR A 29 -8.05 11.27 -0.50
CA TYR A 29 -9.00 10.90 0.56
C TYR A 29 -9.79 9.63 0.19
N GLY A 30 -10.65 9.17 1.12
CA GLY A 30 -11.43 7.94 0.92
C GLY A 30 -10.62 6.66 1.10
N ILE A 31 -9.64 6.69 2.01
CA ILE A 31 -8.74 5.58 2.35
C ILE A 31 -9.09 5.19 3.79
N ARG A 32 -9.21 3.90 4.07
CA ARG A 32 -9.58 3.37 5.39
C ARG A 32 -8.42 3.43 6.37
N ASN A 33 -7.35 2.69 6.11
CA ASN A 33 -6.23 2.55 7.03
C ASN A 33 -4.92 2.24 6.31
N ALA A 34 -4.35 3.29 5.71
CA ALA A 34 -3.04 3.23 5.06
C ALA A 34 -1.94 2.79 6.04
N GLN A 35 -1.23 1.72 5.69
CA GLN A 35 -0.10 1.22 6.47
C GLN A 35 1.24 1.55 5.80
N SER A 36 1.26 1.71 4.48
CA SER A 36 2.50 2.00 3.76
C SER A 36 2.32 2.95 2.61
N LEU A 37 3.42 3.67 2.34
CA LEU A 37 3.61 4.52 1.18
C LEU A 37 5.02 4.30 0.66
N ASP A 38 5.17 4.23 -0.65
CA ASP A 38 6.47 4.26 -1.31
C ASP A 38 6.33 4.90 -2.69
N ILE A 39 7.42 5.46 -3.19
CA ILE A 39 7.47 6.16 -4.47
C ILE A 39 8.17 5.27 -5.48
N HIS A 40 7.47 4.96 -6.57
CA HIS A 40 8.05 4.15 -7.64
C HIS A 40 9.32 4.85 -8.19
N PRO A 41 10.49 4.17 -8.21
CA PRO A 41 11.78 4.83 -8.36
C PRO A 41 12.02 5.46 -9.75
N THR A 42 11.27 5.04 -10.77
CA THR A 42 11.36 5.60 -12.14
C THR A 42 10.19 6.49 -12.54
N THR A 43 8.95 6.13 -12.20
CA THR A 43 7.75 6.91 -12.59
C THR A 43 7.45 8.05 -11.62
N GLY A 44 7.99 8.00 -10.39
CA GLY A 44 7.68 8.96 -9.34
C GLY A 44 6.26 8.86 -8.79
N GLU A 45 5.54 7.79 -9.13
CA GLU A 45 4.18 7.58 -8.64
C GLU A 45 4.18 7.16 -7.17
N LEU A 46 3.27 7.74 -6.38
CA LEU A 46 3.05 7.35 -5.00
C LEU A 46 2.15 6.12 -4.97
N TRP A 47 2.68 5.03 -4.44
CA TRP A 47 1.92 3.81 -4.16
C TRP A 47 1.56 3.76 -2.69
N GLU A 48 0.44 3.12 -2.38
CA GLU A 48 -0.13 3.04 -1.05
C GLU A 48 -0.77 1.66 -0.86
N ALA A 49 -0.62 1.08 0.33
CA ALA A 49 -1.36 -0.12 0.70
C ALA A 49 -2.06 0.05 2.05
N GLU A 50 -3.30 -0.41 2.14
CA GLU A 50 -4.17 -0.22 3.30
C GLU A 50 -4.87 -1.50 3.76
N PHE A 51 -5.23 -1.52 5.05
CA PHE A 51 -6.16 -2.52 5.56
C PHE A 51 -7.58 -2.26 5.11
N GLY A 52 -8.18 -3.28 4.53
CA GLY A 52 -9.62 -3.47 4.46
C GLY A 52 -10.21 -3.88 5.82
N PRO A 53 -11.54 -4.02 5.89
CA PRO A 53 -12.23 -4.58 7.05
C PRO A 53 -12.02 -6.11 7.11
N ARG A 54 -13.07 -6.94 6.96
CA ARG A 54 -12.89 -8.38 6.74
C ARG A 54 -12.81 -8.63 5.24
N GLY A 55 -11.58 -8.80 4.74
CA GLY A 55 -11.29 -8.80 3.30
C GLY A 55 -11.09 -7.38 2.77
N GLY A 56 -10.64 -7.27 1.52
CA GLY A 56 -10.56 -6.00 0.80
C GLY A 56 -9.41 -5.10 1.24
N ASP A 57 -8.26 -5.67 1.58
CA ASP A 57 -7.03 -4.86 1.61
C ASP A 57 -6.71 -4.40 0.20
N GLU A 58 -6.12 -3.23 0.06
CA GLU A 58 -5.96 -2.59 -1.25
C GLU A 58 -4.51 -2.16 -1.49
N LEU A 59 -4.12 -2.18 -2.77
CA LEU A 59 -2.95 -1.50 -3.31
C LEU A 59 -3.42 -0.42 -4.28
N ASN A 60 -3.02 0.81 -4.01
CA ASN A 60 -3.48 1.99 -4.71
C ASN A 60 -2.31 2.77 -5.32
N ILE A 61 -2.56 3.43 -6.45
CA ILE A 61 -1.69 4.49 -6.97
C ILE A 61 -2.33 5.82 -6.63
N ILE A 62 -1.72 6.56 -5.70
CA ILE A 62 -2.27 7.79 -5.14
C ILE A 62 -2.09 8.99 -6.07
N LYS A 63 -3.20 9.62 -6.42
CA LYS A 63 -3.26 10.78 -7.31
C LYS A 63 -3.87 12.00 -6.60
N PRO A 64 -3.43 13.22 -6.94
CA PRO A 64 -3.89 14.44 -6.29
C PRO A 64 -5.40 14.65 -6.49
N GLY A 65 -6.11 14.92 -5.40
CA GLY A 65 -7.53 15.30 -5.39
C GLY A 65 -8.48 14.12 -5.58
N LYS A 66 -7.96 12.89 -5.62
CA LYS A 66 -8.76 11.69 -5.86
C LYS A 66 -9.36 11.11 -4.58
N ASN A 67 -10.50 10.46 -4.78
CA ASN A 67 -11.27 9.76 -3.76
C ASN A 67 -11.15 8.25 -3.97
N TYR A 68 -10.59 7.53 -3.01
CA TYR A 68 -10.44 6.07 -3.04
C TYR A 68 -11.66 5.34 -2.45
N GLY A 69 -12.66 6.11 -2.02
CA GLY A 69 -14.03 5.63 -1.91
C GLY A 69 -14.46 5.06 -0.57
N TRP A 70 -13.55 4.70 0.34
CA TRP A 70 -13.95 4.25 1.69
C TRP A 70 -14.74 5.34 2.45
N PRO A 71 -15.85 4.99 3.16
CA PRO A 71 -16.49 3.68 3.27
C PRO A 71 -17.65 3.46 2.27
N VAL A 72 -17.79 4.30 1.24
CA VAL A 72 -18.88 4.22 0.27
C VAL A 72 -18.72 3.02 -0.65
N ILE A 73 -17.50 2.74 -1.09
CA ILE A 73 -17.13 1.51 -1.78
C ILE A 73 -16.11 0.72 -0.95
N THR A 74 -16.17 -0.60 -1.03
CA THR A 74 -15.24 -1.51 -0.35
C THR A 74 -15.34 -2.91 -0.95
N TYR A 75 -14.22 -3.62 -0.99
CA TYR A 75 -14.17 -5.05 -1.32
C TYR A 75 -14.37 -5.95 -0.10
N GLY A 76 -14.26 -5.40 1.12
CA GLY A 76 -14.48 -6.15 2.36
C GLY A 76 -15.87 -5.93 2.97
N ILE A 77 -16.17 -6.76 3.97
CA ILE A 77 -17.41 -6.73 4.77
C ILE A 77 -17.11 -6.44 6.24
N GLU A 78 -18.14 -6.20 7.04
CA GLU A 78 -17.99 -6.11 8.50
C GLU A 78 -17.45 -7.43 9.07
N TYR A 79 -16.67 -7.37 10.16
CA TYR A 79 -16.12 -8.59 10.79
C TYR A 79 -17.22 -9.58 11.21
N GLY A 80 -18.39 -9.08 11.59
CA GLY A 80 -19.59 -9.88 11.89
C GLY A 80 -20.30 -10.47 10.67
N GLY A 81 -19.81 -10.24 9.45
CA GLY A 81 -20.35 -10.78 8.20
C GLY A 81 -21.41 -9.93 7.51
N LYS A 82 -21.75 -8.75 8.06
CA LYS A 82 -22.70 -7.82 7.45
C LYS A 82 -22.04 -6.97 6.36
N GLU A 83 -22.85 -6.46 5.46
CA GLU A 83 -22.44 -5.48 4.47
C GLU A 83 -22.00 -4.16 5.11
N ILE A 84 -21.08 -3.45 4.45
CA ILE A 84 -20.68 -2.08 4.78
C ILE A 84 -21.38 -1.13 3.80
N GLY A 85 -22.07 -0.13 4.34
CA GLY A 85 -22.83 0.83 3.54
C GLY A 85 -23.86 0.12 2.65
N ASN A 86 -23.71 0.29 1.33
CA ASN A 86 -24.59 -0.33 0.32
C ASN A 86 -23.96 -1.53 -0.39
N ALA A 87 -22.87 -2.12 0.14
CA ALA A 87 -22.20 -3.29 -0.42
C ALA A 87 -21.69 -3.15 -1.87
N ILE A 88 -21.38 -1.92 -2.31
CA ILE A 88 -20.93 -1.65 -3.68
C ILE A 88 -19.40 -1.56 -3.74
N GLN A 89 -18.79 -2.06 -4.81
CA GLN A 89 -17.34 -2.00 -5.03
C GLN A 89 -16.93 -0.83 -5.93
N GLN A 90 -17.89 -0.26 -6.67
CA GLN A 90 -17.63 0.78 -7.66
C GLN A 90 -18.69 1.87 -7.60
N LYS A 91 -18.24 3.11 -7.81
CA LYS A 91 -19.11 4.27 -7.96
C LYS A 91 -18.39 5.32 -8.79
N ASN A 92 -19.14 6.02 -9.65
CA ASN A 92 -18.59 7.11 -10.44
C ASN A 92 -17.84 8.12 -9.55
N TRP A 93 -16.69 8.60 -10.04
CA TRP A 93 -15.80 9.56 -9.40
C TRP A 93 -15.02 9.03 -8.19
N MET A 94 -15.06 7.72 -7.92
CA MET A 94 -14.18 7.05 -6.98
C MET A 94 -13.18 6.20 -7.75
N GLU A 95 -11.92 6.29 -7.35
CA GLU A 95 -10.84 5.50 -7.92
C GLU A 95 -10.98 4.05 -7.46
N GLN A 96 -10.37 3.15 -8.22
CA GLN A 96 -10.28 1.73 -7.89
C GLN A 96 -8.84 1.38 -7.54
N PRO A 97 -8.63 0.41 -6.65
CA PRO A 97 -7.31 -0.10 -6.40
C PRO A 97 -6.76 -0.79 -7.65
N VAL A 98 -5.44 -0.80 -7.80
CA VAL A 98 -4.79 -1.56 -8.87
C VAL A 98 -4.71 -3.05 -8.54
N TYR A 99 -4.88 -3.38 -7.25
CA TYR A 99 -4.95 -4.74 -6.74
C TYR A 99 -5.65 -4.76 -5.38
N TYR A 100 -6.36 -5.85 -5.06
CA TYR A 100 -6.95 -6.03 -3.73
C TYR A 100 -6.80 -7.49 -3.28
N TRP A 101 -6.78 -7.70 -1.96
CA TRP A 101 -6.66 -9.03 -1.36
C TRP A 101 -7.95 -9.47 -0.68
N ASP A 102 -8.40 -10.67 -1.06
CA ASP A 102 -9.41 -11.45 -0.34
C ASP A 102 -9.06 -12.95 -0.45
N PRO A 103 -8.62 -13.63 0.63
CA PRO A 103 -8.49 -13.12 2.00
C PRO A 103 -7.37 -12.08 2.17
N VAL A 104 -7.45 -11.32 3.27
CA VAL A 104 -6.54 -10.20 3.61
C VAL A 104 -5.05 -10.59 3.61
N LEU A 105 -4.20 -9.68 3.12
CA LEU A 105 -2.75 -9.70 3.32
C LEU A 105 -2.40 -9.19 4.73
N SER A 106 -3.20 -8.26 5.25
CA SER A 106 -2.86 -7.26 6.24
C SER A 106 -1.52 -6.58 5.89
N PRO A 107 -1.50 -5.72 4.86
CA PRO A 107 -0.30 -4.99 4.43
C PRO A 107 0.33 -4.16 5.54
N SER A 108 1.64 -4.21 5.64
CA SER A 108 2.42 -3.34 6.52
C SER A 108 3.37 -2.49 5.66
N GLY A 109 4.59 -2.22 6.13
CA GLY A 109 5.58 -1.47 5.36
C GLY A 109 5.91 -2.11 4.00
N MET A 110 6.30 -1.26 3.06
CA MET A 110 6.59 -1.68 1.69
C MET A 110 7.79 -0.95 1.09
N ALA A 111 8.44 -1.59 0.12
CA ALA A 111 9.52 -1.00 -0.64
C ALA A 111 9.56 -1.51 -2.09
N PHE A 112 9.76 -0.60 -3.04
CA PHE A 112 10.25 -0.93 -4.36
C PHE A 112 11.71 -1.35 -4.29
N TYR A 113 12.04 -2.46 -4.96
CA TYR A 113 13.41 -2.92 -5.05
C TYR A 113 14.10 -2.35 -6.30
N ASN A 114 15.24 -1.69 -6.13
CA ASN A 114 16.06 -1.19 -7.26
C ASN A 114 17.50 -1.73 -7.22
N GLY A 115 17.72 -2.87 -6.57
CA GLY A 115 19.02 -3.52 -6.48
C GLY A 115 19.39 -4.30 -7.74
N THR A 116 20.66 -4.65 -7.83
CA THR A 116 21.22 -5.49 -8.90
C THR A 116 21.64 -6.87 -8.40
N SER A 117 21.59 -7.11 -7.08
CA SER A 117 21.94 -8.41 -6.48
C SER A 117 20.94 -9.51 -6.83
N ILE A 118 19.68 -9.14 -7.06
CA ILE A 118 18.62 -10.02 -7.56
C ILE A 118 17.94 -9.28 -8.73
N PRO A 119 18.52 -9.33 -9.95
CA PRO A 119 18.05 -8.55 -11.10
C PRO A 119 16.57 -8.77 -11.45
N GLU A 120 16.05 -9.98 -11.24
CA GLU A 120 14.65 -10.36 -11.46
C GLU A 120 13.67 -9.64 -10.53
N TRP A 121 14.17 -8.97 -9.48
CA TRP A 121 13.37 -8.20 -8.54
C TRP A 121 13.29 -6.71 -8.88
N LYS A 122 14.05 -6.25 -9.88
CA LYS A 122 14.14 -4.83 -10.18
C LYS A 122 12.77 -4.25 -10.54
N TYR A 123 12.37 -3.22 -9.79
CA TYR A 123 11.08 -2.53 -9.83
C TYR A 123 9.86 -3.33 -9.38
N ASN A 124 10.06 -4.52 -8.80
CA ASN A 124 8.99 -5.19 -8.06
C ASN A 124 8.75 -4.48 -6.72
N LEU A 125 7.51 -4.57 -6.25
CA LEU A 125 7.08 -4.05 -4.95
C LEU A 125 7.06 -5.17 -3.92
N PHE A 126 7.59 -4.92 -2.73
CA PHE A 126 7.59 -5.86 -1.62
C PHE A 126 6.78 -5.27 -0.48
N ILE A 127 5.83 -6.03 0.05
CA ILE A 127 4.92 -5.60 1.11
C ILE A 127 4.97 -6.63 2.24
N GLY A 128 5.19 -6.18 3.47
CA GLY A 128 5.09 -7.05 4.63
C GLY A 128 3.63 -7.47 4.88
N GLY A 129 3.41 -8.74 5.21
CA GLY A 129 2.11 -9.28 5.58
C GLY A 129 2.04 -9.58 7.07
N LEU A 130 1.11 -8.95 7.79
CA LEU A 130 0.93 -9.22 9.22
C LEU A 130 0.17 -10.52 9.47
N SER A 131 -1.12 -10.58 9.13
CA SER A 131 -1.93 -11.79 9.35
C SER A 131 -1.55 -12.93 8.42
N SER A 132 -1.08 -12.59 7.22
CA SER A 132 -0.68 -13.56 6.20
C SER A 132 0.72 -14.15 6.42
N ALA A 133 1.49 -13.57 7.35
CA ALA A 133 2.78 -14.07 7.84
C ALA A 133 3.85 -14.37 6.78
N HIS A 134 3.95 -13.52 5.76
CA HIS A 134 4.97 -13.59 4.71
C HIS A 134 5.27 -12.20 4.15
N ILE A 135 6.32 -12.07 3.33
CA ILE A 135 6.54 -10.88 2.50
C ILE A 135 5.94 -11.16 1.12
N CYS A 136 4.99 -10.31 0.70
CA CYS A 136 4.36 -10.38 -0.61
C CYS A 136 5.23 -9.62 -1.62
N ARG A 137 5.68 -10.31 -2.68
CA ARG A 137 6.38 -9.70 -3.82
C ARG A 137 5.41 -9.58 -4.99
N LEU A 138 5.23 -8.37 -5.50
CA LEU A 138 4.39 -8.08 -6.64
C LEU A 138 5.22 -7.69 -7.86
N VAL A 139 4.93 -8.33 -8.99
CA VAL A 139 5.44 -7.92 -10.30
C VAL A 139 4.44 -6.96 -10.93
N ILE A 140 4.90 -5.75 -11.26
CA ILE A 140 4.05 -4.67 -11.77
C ILE A 140 4.44 -4.35 -13.22
N VAL A 141 3.48 -4.39 -14.12
CA VAL A 141 3.64 -3.99 -15.54
C VAL A 141 2.49 -3.06 -15.91
N ASN A 142 2.81 -1.88 -16.45
CA ASN A 142 1.83 -0.87 -16.84
C ASN A 142 0.81 -0.57 -15.71
N ASN A 143 1.32 -0.38 -14.49
CA ASN A 143 0.53 -0.10 -13.29
C ASN A 143 -0.50 -1.18 -12.93
N LYS A 144 -0.27 -2.43 -13.36
CA LYS A 144 -1.07 -3.60 -13.01
C LYS A 144 -0.19 -4.67 -12.40
N VAL A 145 -0.71 -5.33 -11.37
CA VAL A 145 -0.08 -6.52 -10.82
C VAL A 145 -0.27 -7.68 -11.81
N VAL A 146 0.84 -8.28 -12.24
CA VAL A 146 0.86 -9.42 -13.18
C VAL A 146 1.42 -10.69 -12.55
N GLY A 147 1.90 -10.61 -11.31
CA GLY A 147 2.38 -11.77 -10.55
C GLY A 147 2.52 -11.44 -9.08
N GLU A 148 2.26 -12.43 -8.24
CA GLU A 148 2.42 -12.39 -6.79
C GLU A 148 3.25 -13.61 -6.35
N GLU A 149 4.19 -13.40 -5.43
CA GLU A 149 4.97 -14.46 -4.79
C GLU A 149 5.03 -14.23 -3.28
N ARG A 150 4.99 -15.33 -2.52
CA ARG A 150 5.14 -15.30 -1.06
C ARG A 150 6.56 -15.67 -0.64
N LEU A 151 7.26 -14.72 -0.06
CA LEU A 151 8.62 -14.90 0.45
C LEU A 151 8.61 -15.11 1.96
N LEU A 152 9.53 -15.95 2.45
CA LEU A 152 9.73 -16.23 3.89
C LEU A 152 8.48 -16.74 4.63
N ALA A 153 7.52 -17.34 3.91
CA ALA A 153 6.32 -17.92 4.51
C ALA A 153 6.63 -19.08 5.48
N ASP A 154 7.79 -19.73 5.31
CA ASP A 154 8.30 -20.77 6.22
C ASP A 154 8.73 -20.24 7.58
N LYS A 155 8.81 -18.91 7.76
CA LYS A 155 9.14 -18.28 9.04
C LYS A 155 7.93 -18.08 9.94
N TYR A 156 6.71 -18.06 9.39
CA TYR A 156 5.47 -17.83 10.15
C TYR A 156 5.52 -16.55 10.99
N GLU A 157 6.19 -15.52 10.48
CA GLU A 157 6.42 -14.25 11.16
C GLU A 157 5.49 -13.16 10.64
N ARG A 158 5.05 -12.27 11.52
CA ARG A 158 4.29 -11.07 11.16
C ARG A 158 5.26 -9.98 10.69
N PHE A 159 5.45 -9.84 9.38
CA PHE A 159 6.37 -8.84 8.83
C PHE A 159 5.79 -7.43 8.94
N ARG A 160 6.43 -6.57 9.73
CA ARG A 160 5.98 -5.21 10.08
C ARG A 160 6.45 -4.16 9.09
N ASP A 161 7.69 -4.27 8.62
CA ASP A 161 8.22 -3.31 7.65
C ASP A 161 9.18 -4.02 6.71
N VAL A 162 9.28 -3.50 5.49
CA VAL A 162 10.18 -3.94 4.45
C VAL A 162 10.84 -2.69 3.88
N ALA A 163 12.17 -2.67 3.89
CA ALA A 163 12.94 -1.53 3.42
C ALA A 163 13.98 -1.95 2.38
N TYR A 164 14.15 -1.13 1.35
CA TYR A 164 15.27 -1.24 0.42
C TYR A 164 16.39 -0.30 0.86
N TYR A 165 17.59 -0.84 1.07
CA TYR A 165 18.78 -0.05 1.41
C TYR A 165 20.05 -0.69 0.84
N ASN A 166 20.91 0.11 0.21
CA ASN A 166 22.19 -0.32 -0.36
C ASN A 166 22.11 -1.60 -1.22
N GLY A 167 21.11 -1.68 -2.11
CA GLY A 167 20.97 -2.81 -3.04
C GLY A 167 20.38 -4.09 -2.43
N MET A 168 19.91 -4.03 -1.19
CA MET A 168 19.36 -5.18 -0.47
C MET A 168 17.99 -4.86 0.12
N LEU A 169 17.19 -5.91 0.30
CA LEU A 169 15.92 -5.84 0.99
C LEU A 169 16.13 -6.25 2.46
N TYR A 170 15.60 -5.45 3.37
CA TYR A 170 15.55 -5.72 4.81
C TYR A 170 14.10 -5.84 5.24
N ALA A 171 13.83 -6.63 6.27
CA ALA A 171 12.50 -6.71 6.85
C ALA A 171 12.58 -6.83 8.37
N VAL A 172 11.61 -6.26 9.08
CA VAL A 172 11.45 -6.44 10.53
C VAL A 172 10.12 -7.10 10.84
N THR A 173 10.03 -7.82 11.95
CA THR A 173 8.80 -8.49 12.38
C THR A 173 8.26 -7.88 13.68
N ASP A 174 6.96 -8.06 13.94
CA ASP A 174 6.35 -7.68 15.23
C ASP A 174 7.03 -8.40 16.42
N GLY A 175 7.71 -9.53 16.17
CA GLY A 175 8.50 -10.27 17.17
C GLY A 175 9.90 -9.71 17.42
N GLY A 176 10.31 -8.65 16.72
CA GLY A 176 11.60 -7.99 16.92
C GLY A 176 12.77 -8.58 16.11
N ASN A 177 12.49 -9.49 15.17
CA ASN A 177 13.52 -10.04 14.28
C ASN A 177 13.84 -9.07 13.14
N LEU A 178 15.12 -8.97 12.77
CA LEU A 178 15.60 -8.26 11.57
C LEU A 178 16.13 -9.27 10.56
N TYR A 179 15.58 -9.24 9.36
CA TYR A 179 15.97 -10.05 8.22
C TYR A 179 16.70 -9.19 7.19
N ARG A 180 17.76 -9.75 6.60
CA ARG A 180 18.33 -9.29 5.35
C ARG A 180 18.06 -10.36 4.30
N VAL A 181 17.35 -10.01 3.24
CA VAL A 181 16.93 -10.96 2.20
C VAL A 181 17.95 -10.96 1.06
N SER A 182 18.43 -12.15 0.70
CA SER A 182 19.37 -12.37 -0.40
C SER A 182 19.00 -13.60 -1.20
N LYS A 183 19.62 -13.74 -2.38
CA LYS A 183 19.56 -15.00 -3.15
C LYS A 183 20.15 -16.14 -2.30
N LYS A 184 19.54 -17.33 -2.42
CA LYS A 184 20.11 -18.57 -1.87
C LYS A 184 21.35 -18.98 -2.63
#